data_AF-A0A954P5B4-F1
#
_entry.id   AF-A0A954P5B4-F1
#
_cell.length_a   1.000
_cell.length_b   1.000
_cell.length_c   1.000
_cell.angle_alpha   90.00
_cell.angle_beta   90.00
_cell.angle_gamma   90.00
#
_symmetry.space_group_name_H-M   'P 1'
#
loop_
_entity.id
_entity.type
_entity.pdbx_description
1 polymer ?
#
loop_
_entity_poly.entity_id
_entity_poly.type
_entity_poly.pdbx_seq_one_letter_code
_entity_poly.pdbx_strand_id
1 'polypeptide(L)'
;MRNASIAALSLQFGSVPVPAGVLPRLSGCLLLAGLLVTCCAGNAYSQTDFEQEPILYGTRPVETAISRLQEQLDSGEVQLEKDEQHGWLPSLLKLLDIRPSSQVLVFSKTSFQLRQISRHRPRALYFNDDTSIGRVQHSDLIEVMSLDPRQGQVFYTLDPGEDGTSPRFIRDKGQCLICHASSRTGGVPGGLVRSVYANSAGQPHFGSGTFTTDHTSPFRERWGGWYVTGTHGAMRHMGNVYSESRLNPEAIDREDGANITDLSDRFNVQPYLTPHSDIVALMTLEHQLMM
;
A
#
# COMPACT_ATOMS: atom_id res chain seq x y z
N MET A 1 -70.63 31.11 -5.27
CA MET A 1 -69.45 31.78 -5.86
C MET A 1 -68.75 30.78 -6.77
N ARG A 2 -68.27 31.25 -7.93
CA ARG A 2 -68.01 30.47 -9.17
C ARG A 2 -66.68 29.71 -9.20
N ASN A 3 -66.72 28.61 -9.99
CA ASN A 3 -65.66 27.75 -10.54
C ASN A 3 -64.43 28.46 -11.14
N ALA A 4 -63.30 27.73 -11.23
CA ALA A 4 -62.50 27.62 -12.45
C ALA A 4 -61.53 26.41 -12.42
N SER A 5 -61.35 25.77 -13.57
CA SER A 5 -60.58 24.54 -13.82
C SER A 5 -59.84 24.67 -15.18
N ILE A 6 -58.63 24.10 -15.26
CA ILE A 6 -57.91 23.49 -16.42
C ILE A 6 -57.58 24.32 -17.70
N ALA A 7 -56.29 24.31 -18.14
CA ALA A 7 -55.76 23.75 -19.42
C ALA A 7 -54.53 24.48 -20.03
N ALA A 8 -53.78 23.71 -20.86
CA ALA A 8 -52.88 24.09 -21.99
C ALA A 8 -51.38 24.30 -21.68
N LEU A 9 -50.39 23.92 -22.52
CA LEU A 9 -50.35 23.51 -23.93
C LEU A 9 -49.01 22.78 -24.27
N SER A 10 -49.05 21.85 -25.23
CA SER A 10 -47.90 21.16 -25.85
C SER A 10 -47.57 21.77 -27.22
N LEU A 11 -46.31 21.75 -27.69
CA LEU A 11 -45.92 22.14 -29.06
C LEU A 11 -45.03 21.08 -29.72
N GLN A 12 -45.44 20.67 -30.93
CA GLN A 12 -44.77 19.79 -31.89
C GLN A 12 -43.95 20.62 -32.91
N PHE A 13 -42.85 20.06 -33.42
CA PHE A 13 -42.11 20.59 -34.57
C PHE A 13 -42.48 19.82 -35.86
N GLY A 14 -42.73 20.57 -36.93
CA GLY A 14 -43.13 20.07 -38.25
C GLY A 14 -41.96 19.78 -39.20
N SER A 15 -42.25 18.94 -40.19
CA SER A 15 -41.39 18.52 -41.31
C SER A 15 -41.82 19.22 -42.62
N VAL A 16 -40.86 19.45 -43.52
CA VAL A 16 -41.09 19.92 -44.91
C VAL A 16 -40.16 19.14 -45.87
N PRO A 17 -40.65 18.64 -47.03
CA PRO A 17 -39.83 17.95 -48.03
C PRO A 17 -39.50 18.82 -49.26
N VAL A 18 -38.44 18.47 -50.01
CA VAL A 18 -38.08 19.04 -51.34
C VAL A 18 -37.76 17.89 -52.31
N PRO A 19 -38.26 17.91 -53.58
CA PRO A 19 -38.06 16.82 -54.53
C PRO A 19 -36.88 17.02 -55.51
N ALA A 20 -36.62 15.95 -56.26
CA ALA A 20 -35.41 15.60 -57.01
C ALA A 20 -35.14 16.37 -58.32
N GLY A 21 -33.86 16.43 -58.70
CA GLY A 21 -33.37 16.91 -60.00
C GLY A 21 -32.03 16.25 -60.41
N VAL A 22 -32.03 15.71 -61.62
CA VAL A 22 -31.11 14.82 -62.35
C VAL A 22 -29.67 15.37 -62.63
N LEU A 23 -28.67 14.46 -62.59
CA LEU A 23 -27.24 14.55 -63.02
C LEU A 23 -27.07 14.79 -64.55
N PRO A 24 -25.94 15.33 -65.13
CA PRO A 24 -24.63 14.60 -65.13
C PRO A 24 -23.30 15.38 -65.40
N ARG A 25 -22.18 14.67 -65.18
CA ARG A 25 -20.86 14.66 -65.91
C ARG A 25 -19.93 15.90 -65.92
N LEU A 26 -18.71 15.76 -65.38
CA LEU A 26 -17.41 15.69 -66.11
C LEU A 26 -16.17 15.85 -65.18
N SER A 27 -15.23 14.92 -65.38
CA SER A 27 -13.75 14.95 -65.25
C SER A 27 -13.03 15.94 -64.31
N GLY A 28 -12.14 15.39 -63.48
CA GLY A 28 -11.04 16.14 -62.86
C GLY A 28 -10.11 15.27 -61.99
N CYS A 29 -9.04 14.73 -62.59
CA CYS A 29 -7.92 14.11 -61.90
C CYS A 29 -7.24 15.09 -60.92
N LEU A 30 -6.89 14.68 -59.70
CA LEU A 30 -5.72 15.17 -58.97
C LEU A 30 -5.35 14.25 -57.77
N LEU A 31 -4.35 13.40 -58.03
CA LEU A 31 -3.23 13.04 -57.15
C LEU A 31 -3.51 12.90 -55.63
N LEU A 32 -3.81 11.68 -55.18
CA LEU A 32 -3.61 11.28 -53.78
C LEU A 32 -2.13 10.90 -53.60
N ALA A 33 -1.31 11.85 -53.14
CA ALA A 33 0.04 11.57 -52.66
C ALA A 33 -0.05 10.77 -51.36
N GLY A 34 0.54 9.57 -51.36
CA GLY A 34 0.59 8.69 -50.21
C GLY A 34 1.38 9.30 -49.06
N LEU A 35 0.69 9.57 -47.95
CA LEU A 35 1.34 9.75 -46.65
C LEU A 35 1.32 8.38 -45.95
N LEU A 36 2.31 7.56 -46.27
CA LEU A 36 2.69 6.42 -45.44
C LEU A 36 3.30 6.99 -44.15
N VAL A 37 2.43 7.34 -43.20
CA VAL A 37 2.85 7.51 -41.81
C VAL A 37 3.23 6.12 -41.34
N THR A 38 4.51 5.78 -41.46
CA THR A 38 5.12 4.72 -40.66
C THR A 38 4.95 5.13 -39.20
N CYS A 39 3.83 4.72 -38.61
CA CYS A 39 3.72 4.50 -37.19
C CYS A 39 4.74 3.40 -36.88
N CYS A 40 5.99 3.80 -36.67
CA CYS A 40 6.84 3.09 -35.72
C CYS A 40 6.06 3.15 -34.42
N ALA A 41 5.28 2.10 -34.16
CA ALA A 41 4.83 1.73 -32.85
C ALA A 41 6.09 1.40 -32.05
N GLY A 42 6.85 2.44 -31.70
CA GLY A 42 7.67 2.40 -30.51
C GLY A 42 6.67 2.11 -29.41
N ASN A 43 6.75 0.91 -28.86
CA ASN A 43 5.99 0.56 -27.69
C ASN A 43 6.32 1.61 -26.63
N ALA A 44 5.48 2.63 -26.49
CA ALA A 44 5.45 3.49 -25.33
C ALA A 44 4.84 2.67 -24.19
N TYR A 45 5.49 1.56 -23.83
CA TYR A 45 5.42 1.11 -22.46
C TYR A 45 6.08 2.23 -21.68
N SER A 46 5.32 2.82 -20.76
CA SER A 46 5.87 3.61 -19.66
C SER A 46 6.81 2.70 -18.87
N GLN A 47 8.02 2.45 -19.38
CA GLN A 47 9.07 1.78 -18.64
C GLN A 47 9.34 2.68 -17.45
N THR A 48 8.99 2.18 -16.27
CA THR A 48 9.36 2.80 -15.00
C THR A 48 10.88 2.97 -15.00
N ASP A 49 11.33 4.17 -14.64
CA ASP A 49 12.74 4.58 -14.75
C ASP A 49 13.70 3.57 -14.08
N PHE A 50 13.26 2.97 -12.96
CA PHE A 50 14.02 1.96 -12.22
C PHE A 50 14.18 0.59 -12.91
N GLU A 51 13.48 0.33 -14.02
CA GLU A 51 13.69 -0.88 -14.82
C GLU A 51 14.86 -0.75 -15.82
N GLN A 52 15.42 0.45 -15.97
CA GLN A 52 16.57 0.73 -16.83
C GLN A 52 17.87 0.91 -16.01
N GLU A 53 19.02 1.01 -16.69
CA GLU A 53 20.27 1.42 -16.04
C GLU A 53 20.07 2.81 -15.41
N PRO A 54 20.57 3.05 -14.18
CA PRO A 54 21.56 2.24 -13.47
C PRO A 54 21.00 1.13 -12.56
N ILE A 55 19.68 1.01 -12.40
CA ILE A 55 19.04 0.18 -11.37
C ILE A 55 18.77 -1.24 -11.88
N LEU A 56 18.15 -1.36 -13.06
CA LEU A 56 17.77 -2.63 -13.69
C LEU A 56 16.95 -3.56 -12.76
N TYR A 57 15.99 -2.99 -12.03
CA TYR A 57 15.31 -3.64 -10.91
C TYR A 57 14.82 -5.07 -11.23
N GLY A 58 14.09 -5.27 -12.34
CA GLY A 58 13.53 -6.58 -12.66
C GLY A 58 14.55 -7.65 -13.08
N THR A 59 15.78 -7.27 -13.43
CA THR A 59 16.76 -8.18 -14.07
C THR A 59 18.08 -8.32 -13.33
N ARG A 60 18.47 -7.32 -12.54
CA ARG A 60 19.72 -7.34 -11.78
C ARG A 60 19.65 -8.37 -10.64
N PRO A 61 20.70 -9.20 -10.45
CA PRO A 61 20.83 -10.04 -9.26
C PRO A 61 20.74 -9.22 -7.97
N VAL A 62 20.08 -9.78 -6.95
CA VAL A 62 19.79 -9.10 -5.68
C VAL A 62 20.77 -9.53 -4.59
N GLU A 63 21.26 -8.56 -3.81
CA GLU A 63 22.21 -8.75 -2.70
C GLU A 63 21.60 -8.22 -1.38
N THR A 64 20.49 -8.82 -0.97
CA THR A 64 19.73 -8.45 0.24
C THR A 64 20.01 -9.42 1.38
N ALA A 65 19.56 -9.08 2.60
CA ALA A 65 19.56 -10.04 3.72
C ALA A 65 18.73 -11.30 3.36
N ILE A 66 17.69 -11.13 2.55
CA ILE A 66 16.80 -12.21 2.11
C ILE A 66 17.45 -13.11 1.06
N SER A 67 18.20 -12.57 0.10
CA SER A 67 18.90 -13.43 -0.87
C SER A 67 19.98 -14.28 -0.20
N ARG A 68 20.73 -13.69 0.74
CA ARG A 68 21.68 -14.44 1.58
C ARG A 68 21.00 -15.51 2.42
N LEU A 69 19.89 -15.17 3.10
CA LEU A 69 19.15 -16.14 3.91
C LEU A 69 18.59 -17.29 3.04
N GLN A 70 18.10 -17.00 1.83
CA GLN A 70 17.64 -18.04 0.92
C GLN A 70 18.76 -19.00 0.52
N GLU A 71 19.97 -18.50 0.23
CA GLU A 71 21.13 -19.36 -0.08
C GLU A 71 21.50 -20.27 1.11
N GLN A 72 21.43 -19.76 2.34
CA GLN A 72 21.69 -20.55 3.55
C GLN A 72 20.61 -21.61 3.81
N LEU A 73 19.34 -21.30 3.48
CA LEU A 73 18.25 -22.28 3.55
C LEU A 73 18.42 -23.36 2.48
N ASP A 74 18.76 -22.97 1.25
CA ASP A 74 18.96 -23.89 0.12
C ASP A 74 20.15 -24.83 0.34
N SER A 75 21.21 -24.35 1.01
CA SER A 75 22.38 -25.16 1.38
C SER A 75 22.17 -26.03 2.62
N GLY A 76 21.12 -25.78 3.40
CA GLY A 76 20.86 -26.42 4.69
C GLY A 76 21.76 -25.93 5.83
N GLU A 77 22.48 -24.82 5.65
CA GLU A 77 23.28 -24.18 6.70
C GLU A 77 22.41 -23.70 7.86
N VAL A 78 21.22 -23.18 7.54
CA VAL A 78 20.20 -22.78 8.51
C VAL A 78 18.86 -23.40 8.17
N GLN A 79 17.96 -23.45 9.14
CA GLN A 79 16.59 -23.91 8.95
C GLN A 79 15.64 -22.97 9.69
N LEU A 80 14.46 -22.77 9.10
CA LEU A 80 13.36 -22.11 9.80
C LEU A 80 12.69 -23.12 10.72
N GLU A 81 12.46 -22.72 11.97
CA GLU A 81 11.72 -23.50 12.97
C GLU A 81 10.26 -23.02 13.00
N LYS A 82 9.31 -23.95 12.98
CA LYS A 82 7.88 -23.64 12.98
C LYS A 82 7.39 -23.50 14.42
N ASP A 83 6.97 -22.31 14.80
CA ASP A 83 6.24 -22.05 16.04
C ASP A 83 4.76 -22.43 15.90
N GLU A 84 4.17 -23.00 16.96
CA GLU A 84 2.78 -23.46 16.94
C GLU A 84 1.79 -22.31 16.70
N GLN A 85 2.08 -21.13 17.26
CA GLN A 85 1.17 -19.98 17.22
C GLN A 85 1.53 -19.00 16.09
N HIS A 86 2.82 -18.81 15.85
CA HIS A 86 3.34 -17.77 14.98
C HIS A 86 3.98 -18.32 13.70
N GLY A 87 3.95 -19.64 13.46
CA GLY A 87 4.55 -20.27 12.30
C GLY A 87 6.05 -19.94 12.20
N TRP A 88 6.51 -19.53 11.02
CA TRP A 88 7.94 -19.24 10.79
C TRP A 88 8.40 -17.88 11.34
N LEU A 89 7.51 -17.04 11.87
CA LEU A 89 7.84 -15.65 12.22
C LEU A 89 8.97 -15.56 13.27
N PRO A 90 8.94 -16.27 14.42
CA PRO A 90 9.98 -16.10 15.44
C PRO A 90 11.37 -16.50 14.96
N SER A 91 11.47 -17.64 14.26
CA SER A 91 12.75 -18.13 13.71
C SER A 91 13.24 -17.23 12.58
N LEU A 92 12.34 -16.71 11.74
CA LEU A 92 12.67 -15.73 10.71
C LEU A 92 13.24 -14.43 11.29
N LEU A 93 12.59 -13.86 12.31
CA LEU A 93 13.10 -12.65 12.97
C LEU A 93 14.47 -12.90 13.60
N LYS A 94 14.69 -14.07 14.21
CA LYS A 94 15.99 -14.45 14.79
C LYS A 94 17.09 -14.53 13.74
N LEU A 95 16.84 -15.19 12.61
CA LEU A 95 17.83 -15.33 11.53
C LEU A 95 18.14 -14.00 10.82
N LEU A 96 17.20 -13.06 10.82
CA LEU A 96 17.38 -11.71 10.26
C LEU A 96 17.84 -10.66 11.28
N ASP A 97 18.10 -11.05 12.53
CA ASP A 97 18.43 -10.12 13.64
C ASP A 97 17.41 -8.97 13.80
N ILE A 98 16.12 -9.29 13.67
CA ILE A 98 15.03 -8.35 13.88
C ILE A 98 14.49 -8.53 15.29
N ARG A 99 14.61 -7.48 16.12
CA ARG A 99 14.08 -7.52 17.49
C ARG A 99 12.55 -7.46 17.49
N PRO A 100 11.84 -8.33 18.23
CA PRO A 100 10.39 -8.22 18.39
C PRO A 100 9.93 -6.88 18.94
N SER A 101 10.78 -6.17 19.70
CA SER A 101 10.50 -4.82 20.22
C SER A 101 10.34 -3.75 19.13
N SER A 102 10.75 -4.02 17.88
CA SER A 102 10.50 -3.16 16.72
C SER A 102 9.04 -3.20 16.24
N GLN A 103 8.21 -4.05 16.84
CA GLN A 103 6.83 -4.24 16.41
C GLN A 103 6.05 -2.92 16.36
N VAL A 104 5.43 -2.68 15.20
CA VAL A 104 4.42 -1.64 15.02
C VAL A 104 3.17 -2.25 14.37
N LEU A 105 2.00 -1.72 14.71
CA LEU A 105 0.70 -2.31 14.38
C LEU A 105 -0.14 -1.38 13.50
N VAL A 106 -0.61 -1.92 12.37
CA VAL A 106 -1.39 -1.18 11.35
C VAL A 106 -2.77 -1.79 11.23
N PHE A 107 -3.80 -1.05 11.59
CA PHE A 107 -5.18 -1.51 11.44
C PHE A 107 -5.86 -1.01 10.16
N SER A 108 -5.27 -0.02 9.47
CA SER A 108 -5.79 0.45 8.21
C SER A 108 -5.64 -0.59 7.10
N LYS A 109 -6.66 -0.68 6.25
CA LYS A 109 -6.72 -1.54 5.07
C LYS A 109 -5.93 -0.96 3.90
N THR A 110 -4.61 -0.86 4.08
CA THR A 110 -3.64 -0.29 3.13
C THR A 110 -2.60 -1.30 2.62
N SER A 111 -2.75 -2.59 2.96
CA SER A 111 -1.96 -3.71 2.42
C SER A 111 -2.72 -4.44 1.29
N PHE A 112 -2.01 -5.19 0.44
CA PHE A 112 -2.64 -6.15 -0.47
C PHE A 112 -3.40 -7.27 0.28
N GLN A 113 -3.08 -7.50 1.56
CA GLN A 113 -3.80 -8.41 2.46
C GLN A 113 -5.00 -7.76 3.19
N LEU A 114 -5.53 -6.63 2.67
CA LEU A 114 -6.57 -5.81 3.32
C LEU A 114 -7.81 -6.55 3.84
N ARG A 115 -8.18 -7.69 3.23
CA ARG A 115 -9.35 -8.47 3.66
C ARG A 115 -9.18 -9.06 5.05
N GLN A 116 -7.93 -9.33 5.45
CA GLN A 116 -7.62 -9.91 6.75
C GLN A 116 -7.31 -8.88 7.83
N ILE A 117 -7.17 -7.60 7.47
CA ILE A 117 -6.78 -6.53 8.41
C ILE A 117 -8.01 -5.81 8.92
N SER A 118 -8.05 -5.53 10.23
CA SER A 118 -9.05 -4.67 10.85
C SER A 118 -8.51 -4.03 12.13
N ARG A 119 -9.30 -3.16 12.78
CA ARG A 119 -9.01 -2.65 14.13
C ARG A 119 -8.79 -3.77 15.15
N HIS A 120 -9.60 -4.82 15.10
CA HIS A 120 -9.47 -5.93 16.05
C HIS A 120 -8.41 -6.97 15.64
N ARG A 121 -7.79 -6.78 14.47
CA ARG A 121 -6.80 -7.69 13.91
C ARG A 121 -5.80 -6.90 13.04
N PRO A 122 -5.00 -6.00 13.64
CA PRO A 122 -4.01 -5.23 12.89
C PRO A 122 -2.93 -6.12 12.27
N ARG A 123 -2.36 -5.65 11.16
CA ARG A 123 -1.10 -6.19 10.61
C ARG A 123 0.05 -5.78 11.52
N ALA A 124 0.93 -6.71 11.85
CA ALA A 124 2.18 -6.40 12.54
C ALA A 124 3.30 -6.20 11.52
N LEU A 125 4.12 -5.17 11.74
CA LEU A 125 5.39 -4.97 11.05
C LEU A 125 6.51 -5.06 12.09
N TYR A 126 7.60 -5.73 11.73
CA TYR A 126 8.85 -5.82 12.49
C TYR A 126 9.97 -5.37 11.59
N PHE A 127 10.97 -4.68 12.11
CA PHE A 127 12.05 -4.14 11.28
C PHE A 127 13.38 -4.02 12.01
N ASN A 128 14.46 -4.05 11.23
CA ASN A 128 15.78 -3.58 11.61
C ASN A 128 16.22 -2.52 10.58
N ASP A 129 17.53 -2.27 10.45
CA ASP A 129 18.05 -1.22 9.57
C ASP A 129 17.87 -1.50 8.07
N ASP A 130 17.79 -2.76 7.65
CA ASP A 130 17.78 -3.14 6.24
C ASP A 130 16.58 -3.98 5.81
N THR A 131 15.80 -4.52 6.74
CA THR A 131 14.76 -5.50 6.46
C THR A 131 13.52 -5.25 7.32
N SER A 132 12.35 -5.33 6.68
CA SER A 132 11.04 -5.25 7.31
C SER A 132 10.21 -6.49 7.00
N ILE A 133 9.55 -7.02 8.01
CA ILE A 133 8.70 -8.22 7.97
C ILE A 133 7.27 -7.82 8.35
N GLY A 134 6.31 -8.14 7.48
CA GLY A 134 4.88 -7.95 7.71
C GLY A 134 4.17 -9.27 7.96
N ARG A 135 3.42 -9.37 9.06
CA ARG A 135 2.55 -10.51 9.38
C ARG A 135 1.11 -10.07 9.56
N VAL A 136 0.21 -10.77 8.88
CA VAL A 136 -1.23 -10.64 9.07
C VAL A 136 -1.76 -11.94 9.68
N GLN A 137 -2.59 -11.82 10.71
CA GLN A 137 -3.20 -12.99 11.33
C GLN A 137 -4.11 -13.74 10.35
N HIS A 138 -4.16 -15.07 10.46
CA HIS A 138 -4.86 -15.98 9.56
C HIS A 138 -4.46 -15.82 8.08
N SER A 139 -3.22 -15.40 7.86
CA SER A 139 -2.54 -15.53 6.59
C SER A 139 -1.26 -16.32 6.81
N ASP A 140 -1.01 -17.27 5.91
CA ASP A 140 0.23 -18.04 5.89
C ASP A 140 1.33 -17.29 5.13
N LEU A 141 0.98 -16.16 4.51
CA LEU A 141 1.90 -15.29 3.78
C LEU A 141 2.58 -14.30 4.72
N ILE A 142 3.91 -14.25 4.67
CA ILE A 142 4.70 -13.20 5.30
C ILE A 142 5.17 -12.22 4.22
N GLU A 143 4.91 -10.93 4.44
CA GLU A 143 5.38 -9.84 3.59
C GLU A 143 6.82 -9.50 3.99
N VAL A 144 7.69 -9.23 3.01
CA VAL A 144 9.09 -8.93 3.26
C VAL A 144 9.53 -7.78 2.37
N MET A 145 10.24 -6.82 2.95
CA MET A 145 10.95 -5.76 2.23
C MET A 145 12.38 -5.74 2.74
N SER A 146 13.37 -5.78 1.85
CA SER A 146 14.78 -5.79 2.22
C SER A 146 15.60 -4.91 1.27
N LEU A 147 16.54 -4.17 1.83
CA LEU A 147 17.37 -3.22 1.12
C LEU A 147 18.45 -3.94 0.30
N ASP A 148 18.52 -3.58 -0.98
CA ASP A 148 19.62 -3.90 -1.89
C ASP A 148 20.43 -2.61 -2.12
N PRO A 149 21.77 -2.65 -1.99
CA PRO A 149 22.61 -1.47 -2.10
C PRO A 149 22.62 -0.83 -3.51
N ARG A 150 22.17 -1.56 -4.53
CA ARG A 150 22.14 -1.09 -5.93
C ARG A 150 20.72 -0.88 -6.45
N GLN A 151 19.75 -1.62 -5.92
CA GLN A 151 18.37 -1.62 -6.41
C GLN A 151 17.39 -0.88 -5.50
N GLY A 152 17.80 -0.47 -4.29
CA GLY A 152 16.90 0.09 -3.30
C GLY A 152 16.08 -1.01 -2.63
N GLN A 153 14.82 -0.75 -2.32
CA GLN A 153 14.00 -1.72 -1.59
C GLN A 153 13.50 -2.84 -2.51
N VAL A 154 13.77 -4.09 -2.12
CA VAL A 154 13.31 -5.29 -2.82
C VAL A 154 12.23 -5.99 -2.01
N PHE A 155 11.14 -6.34 -2.68
CA PHE A 155 9.97 -6.95 -2.04
C PHE A 155 9.91 -8.45 -2.28
N TYR A 156 9.56 -9.21 -1.26
CA TYR A 156 9.35 -10.64 -1.31
C TYR A 156 8.09 -11.03 -0.52
N THR A 157 7.61 -12.23 -0.78
CA THR A 157 6.74 -12.96 0.13
C THR A 157 7.42 -14.25 0.54
N LEU A 158 7.33 -14.65 1.80
CA LEU A 158 7.68 -16.01 2.19
C LEU A 158 6.48 -16.91 1.90
N ASP A 159 6.63 -17.78 0.91
CA ASP A 159 5.69 -18.85 0.63
C ASP A 159 5.93 -19.97 1.66
N PRO A 160 4.94 -20.36 2.46
CA PRO A 160 5.09 -21.43 3.45
C PRO A 160 5.40 -22.80 2.83
N GLY A 161 5.18 -22.99 1.52
CA GLY A 161 5.31 -24.28 0.86
C GLY A 161 4.14 -25.24 1.17
N GLU A 162 4.25 -26.47 0.65
CA GLU A 162 3.36 -27.57 1.02
C GLU A 162 3.90 -28.28 2.27
N ASP A 163 3.07 -29.10 2.91
CA ASP A 163 3.51 -29.87 4.09
C ASP A 163 4.76 -30.71 3.75
N GLY A 164 5.85 -30.45 4.46
CA GLY A 164 7.14 -31.14 4.29
C GLY A 164 8.11 -30.47 3.33
N THR A 165 7.76 -29.36 2.68
CA THR A 165 8.73 -28.53 1.94
C THR A 165 9.22 -27.36 2.79
N SER A 166 10.46 -26.91 2.53
CA SER A 166 10.99 -25.72 3.19
C SER A 166 10.33 -24.47 2.60
N PRO A 167 9.97 -23.48 3.44
CA PRO A 167 9.40 -22.23 2.96
C PRO A 167 10.41 -21.47 2.08
N ARG A 168 9.91 -20.73 1.09
CA ARG A 168 10.75 -20.08 0.08
C ARG A 168 10.39 -18.61 -0.11
N PHE A 169 11.40 -17.75 -0.18
CA PHE A 169 11.20 -16.36 -0.55
C PHE A 169 10.93 -16.23 -2.04
N ILE A 170 9.78 -15.64 -2.37
CA ILE A 170 9.38 -15.34 -3.73
C ILE A 170 9.48 -13.83 -3.92
N ARG A 171 10.38 -13.39 -4.80
CA ARG A 171 10.50 -11.96 -5.15
C ARG A 171 9.21 -11.49 -5.82
N ASP A 172 8.64 -10.40 -5.32
CA ASP A 172 7.48 -9.78 -5.92
C ASP A 172 7.84 -9.22 -7.30
N LYS A 173 6.91 -9.39 -8.26
CA LYS A 173 7.04 -8.92 -9.63
C LYS A 173 6.03 -7.83 -9.99
N GLY A 174 5.43 -7.17 -9.00
CA GLY A 174 4.62 -5.99 -9.23
C GLY A 174 3.51 -5.72 -8.23
N GLN A 175 3.06 -6.68 -7.42
CA GLN A 175 1.94 -6.44 -6.49
C GLN A 175 2.30 -5.41 -5.42
N CYS A 176 3.52 -5.49 -4.88
CA CYS A 176 4.03 -4.52 -3.91
C CYS A 176 4.36 -3.19 -4.62
N LEU A 177 4.98 -3.26 -5.81
CA LEU A 177 5.44 -2.08 -6.55
C LEU A 177 4.30 -1.13 -6.96
N ILE A 178 3.05 -1.60 -7.11
CA ILE A 178 1.88 -0.74 -7.36
C ILE A 178 1.80 0.43 -6.37
N CYS A 179 2.14 0.18 -5.10
CA CYS A 179 2.14 1.20 -4.05
C CYS A 179 3.55 1.69 -3.71
N HIS A 180 4.53 0.79 -3.76
CA HIS A 180 5.90 1.00 -3.29
C HIS A 180 6.86 1.57 -4.33
N ALA A 181 6.46 1.68 -5.59
CA ALA A 181 7.20 2.41 -6.63
C ALA A 181 6.31 3.52 -7.19
N SER A 182 6.10 4.56 -6.37
CA SER A 182 5.17 5.64 -6.68
C SER A 182 5.79 7.01 -6.42
N SER A 183 5.08 8.08 -6.74
CA SER A 183 5.53 9.45 -6.38
C SER A 183 5.77 9.64 -4.88
N ARG A 184 5.20 8.79 -4.02
CA ARG A 184 5.43 8.82 -2.56
C ARG A 184 6.80 8.28 -2.15
N THR A 185 7.45 7.52 -3.03
CA THR A 185 8.77 6.92 -2.84
C THR A 185 9.78 7.50 -3.84
N GLY A 186 9.53 8.70 -4.37
CA GLY A 186 10.40 9.35 -5.35
C GLY A 186 10.39 8.70 -6.74
N GLY A 187 9.42 7.84 -7.04
CA GLY A 187 9.34 7.12 -8.32
C GLY A 187 10.21 5.87 -8.40
N VAL A 188 10.86 5.48 -7.30
CA VAL A 188 11.67 4.26 -7.19
C VAL A 188 11.11 3.31 -6.12
N PRO A 189 11.43 2.00 -6.17
CA PRO A 189 11.02 1.04 -5.15
C PRO A 189 11.50 1.45 -3.74
N GLY A 190 10.56 1.68 -2.83
CA GLY A 190 10.83 2.20 -1.50
C GLY A 190 9.76 1.83 -0.47
N GLY A 191 10.13 1.91 0.80
CA GLY A 191 9.17 1.82 1.91
C GLY A 191 8.45 3.15 2.11
N LEU A 192 7.29 3.11 2.76
CA LEU A 192 6.58 4.32 3.17
C LEU A 192 5.73 4.05 4.41
N VAL A 193 5.64 5.04 5.30
CA VAL A 193 4.62 5.10 6.35
C VAL A 193 3.50 6.00 5.83
N ARG A 194 2.29 5.46 5.73
CA ARG A 194 1.12 6.24 5.29
C ARG A 194 0.14 6.41 6.44
N SER A 195 -0.13 7.66 6.80
CA SER A 195 -1.14 8.06 7.77
C SER A 195 -2.43 8.44 7.05
N VAL A 196 -3.56 7.90 7.53
CA VAL A 196 -4.88 8.03 6.90
C VAL A 196 -5.98 8.25 7.94
N TYR A 197 -7.07 8.92 7.53
CA TYR A 197 -8.32 8.87 8.27
C TYR A 197 -9.01 7.54 7.97
N ALA A 198 -8.89 6.55 8.85
CA ALA A 198 -9.53 5.24 8.70
C ALA A 198 -10.84 5.18 9.50
N ASN A 199 -11.88 4.52 8.97
CA ASN A 199 -13.13 4.30 9.69
C ASN A 199 -13.03 3.16 10.72
N SER A 200 -14.14 2.86 11.40
CA SER A 200 -14.24 1.78 12.40
C SER A 200 -13.92 0.37 11.87
N ALA A 201 -14.01 0.15 10.55
CA ALA A 201 -13.62 -1.10 9.89
C ALA A 201 -12.16 -1.10 9.38
N GLY A 202 -11.40 -0.02 9.63
CA GLY A 202 -10.05 0.18 9.12
C GLY A 202 -9.98 0.68 7.67
N GLN A 203 -11.11 1.00 7.03
CA GLN A 203 -11.11 1.48 5.64
C GLN A 203 -10.70 2.95 5.58
N PRO A 204 -9.68 3.32 4.77
CA PRO A 204 -9.29 4.72 4.60
C PRO A 204 -10.35 5.56 3.88
N HIS A 205 -10.58 6.78 4.34
CA HIS A 205 -11.29 7.84 3.64
C HIS A 205 -10.35 8.57 2.68
N PHE A 206 -10.04 7.96 1.53
CA PHE A 206 -9.07 8.52 0.58
C PHE A 206 -9.44 9.94 0.07
N GLY A 207 -10.72 10.29 0.05
CA GLY A 207 -11.20 11.62 -0.33
C GLY A 207 -10.81 12.74 0.63
N SER A 208 -10.45 12.42 1.88
CA SER A 208 -9.99 13.39 2.89
C SER A 208 -8.47 13.60 2.89
N GLY A 209 -7.80 13.12 1.84
CA GLY A 209 -6.35 13.13 1.74
C GLY A 209 -5.69 12.04 2.60
N THR A 210 -4.38 11.89 2.40
CA THR A 210 -3.52 10.98 3.18
C THR A 210 -2.14 11.59 3.29
N PHE A 211 -1.41 11.28 4.36
CA PHE A 211 -0.08 11.82 4.61
C PHE A 211 0.97 10.72 4.40
N THR A 212 2.03 11.01 3.66
CA THR A 212 3.26 10.21 3.73
C THR A 212 4.03 10.73 4.92
N THR A 213 4.18 9.90 5.95
CA THR A 213 4.80 10.29 7.22
C THR A 213 6.29 10.00 7.18
N ASP A 214 7.06 11.02 7.55
CA ASP A 214 8.51 10.99 7.76
C ASP A 214 8.87 11.73 9.05
N HIS A 215 10.18 11.81 9.35
CA HIS A 215 10.69 12.49 10.54
C HIS A 215 10.40 14.00 10.58
N THR A 216 10.07 14.65 9.45
CA THR A 216 9.75 16.08 9.34
C THR A 216 8.26 16.39 9.51
N SER A 217 7.42 15.37 9.35
CA SER A 217 5.96 15.50 9.33
C SER A 217 5.40 16.06 10.64
N PRO A 218 4.38 16.94 10.65
CA PRO A 218 3.76 17.40 11.89
C PRO A 218 3.14 16.24 12.67
N PHE A 219 3.37 16.15 13.99
CA PHE A 219 2.87 15.05 14.82
C PHE A 219 1.35 14.80 14.67
N ARG A 220 0.57 15.88 14.54
CA ARG A 220 -0.90 15.87 14.41
C ARG A 220 -1.42 15.15 13.16
N GLU A 221 -0.55 14.91 12.18
CA GLU A 221 -0.82 14.25 10.90
C GLU A 221 -0.28 12.82 10.85
N ARG A 222 0.43 12.36 11.90
CA ARG A 222 1.09 11.04 11.93
C ARG A 222 0.16 9.93 12.41
N TRP A 223 0.42 8.72 11.91
CA TRP A 223 -0.06 7.43 12.43
C TRP A 223 -1.57 7.17 12.39
N GLY A 224 -2.33 7.88 11.55
CA GLY A 224 -3.73 7.55 11.32
C GLY A 224 -3.87 6.19 10.67
N GLY A 225 -4.65 5.29 11.27
CA GLY A 225 -4.72 3.89 10.83
C GLY A 225 -3.70 2.96 11.51
N TRP A 226 -2.94 3.45 12.48
CA TRP A 226 -1.94 2.71 13.25
C TRP A 226 -2.29 2.72 14.73
N TYR A 227 -1.83 1.71 15.46
CA TYR A 227 -1.79 1.75 16.92
C TYR A 227 -0.46 2.35 17.38
N VAL A 228 -0.49 3.08 18.48
CA VAL A 228 0.66 3.78 19.06
C VAL A 228 0.64 3.58 20.55
N THR A 229 1.72 3.06 21.12
CA THR A 229 1.91 2.96 22.57
C THR A 229 3.05 3.85 23.04
N GLY A 230 2.94 4.38 24.25
CA GLY A 230 3.95 5.23 24.87
C GLY A 230 3.39 6.59 25.29
N THR A 231 4.15 7.32 26.10
CA THR A 231 3.78 8.67 26.54
C THR A 231 4.60 9.72 25.81
N HIS A 232 3.96 10.83 25.44
CA HIS A 232 4.53 11.88 24.59
C HIS A 232 4.02 13.28 24.95
N GLY A 233 3.48 13.42 26.17
CA GLY A 233 3.08 14.70 26.76
C GLY A 233 1.94 15.37 26.00
N ALA A 234 2.16 16.63 25.61
CA ALA A 234 1.16 17.48 24.95
C ALA A 234 1.09 17.31 23.42
N MET A 235 2.02 16.56 22.80
CA MET A 235 1.95 16.30 21.36
C MET A 235 0.73 15.43 21.04
N ARG A 236 0.12 15.61 19.87
CA ARG A 236 -1.06 14.86 19.42
C ARG A 236 -0.82 14.26 18.05
N HIS A 237 -1.42 13.11 17.80
CA HIS A 237 -1.31 12.33 16.57
C HIS A 237 -2.65 11.69 16.22
N MET A 238 -2.72 10.99 15.08
CA MET A 238 -3.94 10.34 14.59
C MET A 238 -4.01 8.83 14.96
N GLY A 239 -2.95 8.29 15.58
CA GLY A 239 -2.92 6.91 16.06
C GLY A 239 -3.98 6.58 17.11
N ASN A 240 -4.31 5.30 17.24
CA ASN A 240 -5.30 4.71 18.16
C ASN A 240 -6.77 5.08 17.90
N VAL A 241 -7.05 6.12 17.11
CA VAL A 241 -8.39 6.64 16.86
C VAL A 241 -8.82 6.39 15.42
N TYR A 242 -10.12 6.51 15.18
CA TYR A 242 -10.73 6.29 13.86
C TYR A 242 -11.79 7.36 13.59
N SER A 243 -12.09 7.55 12.31
CA SER A 243 -13.15 8.42 11.86
C SER A 243 -14.53 7.77 12.07
N GLU A 244 -15.40 8.45 12.82
CA GLU A 244 -16.81 8.09 12.94
C GLU A 244 -17.68 8.73 11.85
N SER A 245 -17.27 9.89 11.33
CA SER A 245 -18.02 10.66 10.35
C SER A 245 -17.54 10.39 8.93
N ARG A 246 -18.44 9.95 8.06
CA ARG A 246 -18.15 9.84 6.62
C ARG A 246 -18.06 11.21 5.94
N LEU A 247 -18.79 12.21 6.45
CA LEU A 247 -18.85 13.55 5.85
C LEU A 247 -17.68 14.43 6.29
N ASN A 248 -17.21 14.27 7.54
CA ASN A 248 -16.07 15.01 8.10
C ASN A 248 -15.03 14.03 8.69
N PRO A 249 -14.33 13.22 7.87
CA PRO A 249 -13.41 12.20 8.41
C PRO A 249 -12.24 12.72 9.23
N GLU A 250 -11.91 14.00 9.08
CA GLU A 250 -10.87 14.71 9.80
C GLU A 250 -11.24 15.11 11.24
N ALA A 251 -12.53 15.06 11.58
CA ALA A 251 -13.08 15.40 12.89
C ALA A 251 -12.87 14.27 13.92
N ILE A 252 -11.65 13.74 14.00
CA ILE A 252 -11.23 12.75 14.98
C ILE A 252 -10.84 13.41 16.30
N ASP A 253 -11.20 12.77 17.41
CA ASP A 253 -10.71 13.15 18.73
C ASP A 253 -9.30 12.59 18.95
N ARG A 254 -8.28 13.44 18.91
CA ARG A 254 -6.88 13.01 19.11
C ARG A 254 -6.51 12.83 20.58
N GLU A 255 -7.33 13.32 21.50
CA GLU A 255 -7.08 13.16 22.94
C GLU A 255 -7.32 11.70 23.35
N ASP A 256 -8.38 11.05 22.86
CA ASP A 256 -8.69 9.63 23.15
C ASP A 256 -7.57 8.65 22.71
N GLY A 257 -6.77 9.06 21.72
CA GLY A 257 -5.66 8.27 21.21
C GLY A 257 -4.30 8.55 21.85
N ALA A 258 -4.17 9.59 22.67
CA ALA A 258 -2.89 10.06 23.17
C ALA A 258 -2.44 9.31 24.44
N ASN A 259 -1.13 9.15 24.62
CA ASN A 259 -0.52 8.60 25.83
C ASN A 259 -1.05 7.21 26.26
N ILE A 260 -1.51 6.40 25.30
CA ILE A 260 -1.94 5.01 25.54
C ILE A 260 -0.71 4.14 25.80
N THR A 261 -0.69 3.38 26.88
CA THR A 261 0.42 2.46 27.21
C THR A 261 0.04 0.98 27.08
N ASP A 262 -1.24 0.68 26.91
CA ASP A 262 -1.77 -0.67 26.79
C ASP A 262 -2.84 -0.72 25.68
N LEU A 263 -2.70 -1.69 24.78
CA LEU A 263 -3.63 -1.93 23.67
C LEU A 263 -4.67 -3.02 23.97
N SER A 264 -4.59 -3.69 25.12
CA SER A 264 -5.47 -4.79 25.50
C SER A 264 -6.96 -4.40 25.52
N ASP A 265 -7.27 -3.13 25.85
CA ASP A 265 -8.62 -2.57 25.80
C ASP A 265 -9.12 -2.25 24.38
N ARG A 266 -8.24 -2.32 23.37
CA ARG A 266 -8.57 -1.99 21.96
C ARG A 266 -8.78 -3.25 21.12
N PHE A 267 -7.98 -4.29 21.36
CA PHE A 267 -8.09 -5.60 20.68
C PHE A 267 -7.31 -6.69 21.45
N ASN A 268 -7.49 -7.96 21.06
CA ASN A 268 -6.73 -9.07 21.65
C ASN A 268 -5.26 -9.03 21.21
N VAL A 269 -4.36 -8.67 22.13
CA VAL A 269 -2.92 -8.56 21.88
C VAL A 269 -2.15 -9.90 21.97
N GLN A 270 -2.77 -10.96 22.51
CA GLN A 270 -2.10 -12.25 22.73
C GLN A 270 -1.52 -12.92 21.46
N PRO A 271 -2.12 -12.77 20.26
CA PRO A 271 -1.57 -13.37 19.05
C PRO A 271 -0.33 -12.65 18.45
N TYR A 272 0.18 -11.61 19.11
CA TYR A 272 1.33 -10.82 18.65
C TYR A 272 2.56 -11.12 19.51
N LEU A 273 3.77 -10.94 18.95
CA LEU A 273 5.01 -11.22 19.68
C LEU A 273 5.26 -10.24 20.83
N THR A 274 4.70 -9.04 20.73
CA THR A 274 4.68 -8.05 21.82
C THR A 274 3.29 -7.43 21.94
N PRO A 275 2.90 -6.93 23.13
CA PRO A 275 1.59 -6.30 23.31
C PRO A 275 1.54 -4.84 22.85
N HIS A 276 2.63 -4.30 22.29
CA HIS A 276 2.82 -2.87 22.07
C HIS A 276 3.03 -2.50 20.59
N SER A 277 2.99 -1.20 20.31
CA SER A 277 3.30 -0.59 19.02
C SER A 277 4.00 0.74 19.29
N ASP A 278 5.26 0.66 19.72
CA ASP A 278 5.92 1.73 20.46
C ASP A 278 6.16 2.98 19.60
N ILE A 279 5.93 4.15 20.19
CA ILE A 279 6.09 5.44 19.52
C ILE A 279 7.52 5.68 19.03
N VAL A 280 8.53 5.22 19.75
CA VAL A 280 9.94 5.31 19.34
C VAL A 280 10.21 4.36 18.18
N ALA A 281 9.61 3.17 18.16
CA ALA A 281 9.71 2.26 17.03
C ALA A 281 9.09 2.87 15.76
N LEU A 282 7.91 3.49 15.88
CA LEU A 282 7.29 4.22 14.76
C LEU A 282 8.16 5.38 14.25
N MET A 283 8.75 6.16 15.16
CA MET A 283 9.65 7.26 14.79
C MET A 283 10.97 6.78 14.18
N THR A 284 11.47 5.62 14.59
CA THR A 284 12.65 5.00 13.98
C THR A 284 12.34 4.50 12.57
N LEU A 285 11.18 3.83 12.40
CA LEU A 285 10.74 3.32 11.11
C LEU A 285 10.57 4.46 10.08
N GLU A 286 9.85 5.53 10.44
CA GLU A 286 9.63 6.67 9.52
C GLU A 286 10.95 7.38 9.16
N HIS A 287 11.92 7.41 10.08
CA HIS A 287 13.23 8.00 9.84
C HIS A 287 14.04 7.16 8.86
N GLN A 288 14.03 5.83 8.99
CA GLN A 288 14.74 4.92 8.09
C GLN A 288 14.14 4.88 6.68
N LEU A 289 12.81 4.94 6.56
CA LEU A 289 12.14 4.80 5.26
C LEU A 289 12.18 6.07 4.41
N MET A 290 12.40 7.24 5.02
CA MET A 290 12.41 8.54 4.34
C MET A 290 13.64 9.33 4.79
N MET A 291 14.75 9.08 4.09
CA MET A 291 16.01 9.84 4.14
C MET A 291 16.25 10.58 2.84
#